data_AF-A0A7W4UAS6-F1
#
_entry.id   AF-A0A7W4UAS6-F1
#
_cell.length_a   1.000
_cell.length_b   1.000
_cell.length_c   1.000
_cell.angle_alpha   90.00
_cell.angle_beta   90.00
_cell.angle_gamma   90.00
#
_symmetry.space_group_name_H-M   'P 1'
#
loop_
_entity.id
_entity.type
_entity.pdbx_description
1 polymer ?
#
loop_
_entity_poly.entity_id
_entity_poly.type
_entity_poly.pdbx_seq_one_letter_code
_entity_poly.pdbx_strand_id
1 'polypeptide(L)'
;MYVCICNQITDREIHGAAHLGVETLDELAETLGVGTCCGRCRECAQQVLQEGVAAVRNVTVATLASIQVVEISSCSASGPCTIMDTRDPAVANDQRKALVA
;
A
#
# COMPACT_ATOMS: atom_id res chain seq x y z
N MET A 1 -19.45 6.86 -3.59
CA MET A 1 -20.17 6.93 -4.89
C MET A 1 -19.66 5.84 -5.82
N TYR A 2 -20.52 5.26 -6.67
CA TYR A 2 -20.05 4.43 -7.79
C TYR A 2 -19.43 5.30 -8.88
N VAL A 3 -18.17 5.05 -9.19
CA VAL A 3 -17.42 5.74 -10.24
C VAL A 3 -17.48 4.95 -11.53
N CYS A 4 -17.33 3.61 -11.48
CA CYS A 4 -17.50 2.74 -12.64
C CYS A 4 -18.70 1.81 -12.44
N ILE A 5 -19.75 2.02 -13.23
CA ILE A 5 -20.97 1.18 -13.15
C ILE A 5 -20.71 -0.21 -13.75
N CYS A 6 -19.99 -0.30 -14.87
CA CYS A 6 -19.74 -1.57 -15.56
C CYS A 6 -19.08 -2.61 -14.66
N ASN A 7 -18.09 -2.17 -13.88
CA ASN A 7 -17.29 -3.05 -13.01
C ASN A 7 -17.58 -2.80 -11.52
N GLN A 8 -18.63 -2.05 -11.21
CA GLN A 8 -19.10 -1.76 -9.84
C GLN A 8 -18.03 -1.20 -8.91
N ILE A 9 -17.19 -0.29 -9.42
CA ILE A 9 -16.10 0.31 -8.66
C ILE A 9 -16.55 1.63 -8.02
N THR A 10 -16.28 1.78 -6.75
CA THR A 10 -16.61 2.93 -5.92
C THR A 10 -15.42 3.87 -5.72
N ASP A 11 -15.71 5.12 -5.36
CA ASP A 11 -14.72 6.11 -4.93
C ASP A 11 -13.83 5.59 -3.80
N ARG A 12 -14.41 4.93 -2.79
CA ARG A 12 -13.68 4.36 -1.66
C ARG A 12 -12.64 3.33 -2.10
N GLU A 13 -12.97 2.49 -3.07
CA GLU A 13 -12.02 1.51 -3.62
C GLU A 13 -10.88 2.20 -4.38
N ILE A 14 -11.19 3.27 -5.12
CA ILE A 14 -10.16 4.08 -5.81
C ILE A 14 -9.24 4.78 -4.81
N HIS A 15 -9.78 5.39 -3.75
CA HIS A 15 -8.95 5.96 -2.67
C HIS A 15 -8.14 4.89 -1.95
N GLY A 16 -8.68 3.69 -1.76
CA GLY A 16 -7.97 2.55 -1.21
C GLY A 16 -6.78 2.14 -2.07
N ALA A 17 -6.97 2.06 -3.40
CA ALA A 17 -5.87 1.80 -4.34
C ALA A 17 -4.79 2.90 -4.28
N ALA A 18 -5.20 4.16 -4.19
CA ALA A 18 -4.25 5.27 -4.02
C ALA A 18 -3.44 5.14 -2.72
N HIS A 19 -4.06 4.71 -1.62
CA HIS A 19 -3.36 4.44 -0.36
C HIS A 19 -2.35 3.27 -0.47
N LEU A 20 -2.61 2.33 -1.37
CA LEU A 20 -1.70 1.23 -1.69
C LEU A 20 -0.62 1.61 -2.71
N GLY A 21 -0.57 2.88 -3.15
CA GLY A 21 0.47 3.42 -4.01
C GLY A 21 0.14 3.43 -5.51
N VAL A 22 -1.10 3.16 -5.90
CA VAL A 22 -1.54 3.35 -7.29
C VAL A 22 -1.59 4.84 -7.60
N GLU A 23 -0.89 5.29 -8.63
CA GLU A 23 -0.84 6.71 -9.00
C GLU A 23 -1.37 7.00 -10.40
N THR A 24 -1.49 5.99 -11.26
CA THR A 24 -1.90 6.14 -12.65
C THR A 24 -3.24 5.46 -12.96
N LEU A 25 -3.94 5.97 -13.99
CA LEU A 25 -5.21 5.38 -14.43
C LEU A 25 -5.02 3.97 -15.00
N ASP A 26 -3.88 3.70 -15.65
CA ASP A 26 -3.57 2.38 -16.20
C ASP A 26 -3.36 1.35 -15.09
N GLU A 27 -2.56 1.67 -14.06
CA GLU A 27 -2.43 0.83 -12.86
C GLU A 27 -3.79 0.62 -12.17
N LEU A 28 -4.61 1.66 -12.09
CA LEU A 28 -5.95 1.57 -11.50
C LEU A 28 -6.87 0.66 -12.33
N ALA A 29 -6.74 0.69 -13.66
CA ALA A 29 -7.45 -0.20 -14.57
C ALA A 29 -6.99 -1.65 -14.44
N GLU A 30 -5.69 -1.89 -14.26
CA GLU A 30 -5.15 -3.23 -14.00
C GLU A 30 -5.59 -3.77 -12.63
N THR A 31 -5.62 -2.91 -11.61
CA THR A 31 -5.91 -3.30 -10.22
C THR A 31 -7.40 -3.52 -9.98
N LEU A 32 -8.25 -2.61 -10.45
CA LEU A 32 -9.69 -2.59 -10.14
C LEU A 32 -10.57 -2.83 -11.38
N GLY A 33 -9.99 -2.91 -12.58
CA GLY A 33 -10.76 -2.97 -13.81
C GLY A 33 -11.42 -1.65 -14.18
N VAL A 34 -11.08 -0.51 -13.58
CA VAL A 34 -11.76 0.76 -13.89
C VAL A 34 -11.57 1.14 -15.36
N GLY A 35 -12.63 1.56 -16.06
CA GLY A 35 -12.51 2.06 -17.43
C GLY A 35 -12.17 1.03 -18.51
N THR A 36 -12.21 -0.27 -18.21
CA THR A 36 -11.91 -1.37 -19.14
C THR A 36 -13.11 -1.85 -19.97
N CYS A 37 -14.33 -1.45 -19.61
CA CYS A 37 -15.55 -1.80 -20.34
C CYS A 37 -15.98 -0.67 -21.33
N CYS A 38 -16.84 0.26 -20.90
CA CYS A 38 -17.35 1.33 -21.78
C CYS A 38 -16.49 2.60 -21.77
N GLY A 39 -15.51 2.71 -20.87
CA GLY A 39 -14.59 3.86 -20.77
C GLY A 39 -15.18 5.17 -20.24
N ARG A 40 -16.51 5.31 -20.11
CA ARG A 40 -17.18 6.57 -19.74
C ARG A 40 -16.81 7.11 -18.35
N CYS A 41 -16.29 6.26 -17.47
CA CYS A 41 -15.87 6.66 -16.12
C CYS A 41 -14.43 7.17 -16.05
N ARG A 42 -13.63 7.12 -17.13
CA ARG A 42 -12.17 7.38 -17.07
C ARG A 42 -11.82 8.75 -16.52
N GLU A 43 -12.47 9.81 -16.99
CA GLU A 43 -12.23 11.18 -16.50
C GLU A 43 -12.58 11.32 -15.01
N CYS A 44 -13.74 10.82 -14.59
CA CYS A 44 -14.17 10.84 -13.20
C CYS A 44 -13.26 9.99 -12.30
N ALA A 45 -12.88 8.79 -12.75
CA ALA A 45 -11.93 7.93 -12.04
C ALA A 45 -10.56 8.60 -11.88
N GLN A 46 -10.09 9.30 -12.91
CA GLN A 46 -8.82 10.03 -12.83
C GLN A 46 -8.87 11.17 -11.81
N GLN A 47 -9.98 11.92 -11.73
CA GLN A 47 -10.17 12.96 -10.72
C GLN A 47 -10.15 12.37 -9.30
N VAL A 48 -10.93 11.31 -9.05
CA VAL A 48 -10.99 10.64 -7.73
C VAL A 48 -9.62 10.04 -7.36
N LEU A 49 -8.89 9.47 -8.32
CA LEU A 49 -7.54 8.97 -8.10
C LEU A 49 -6.59 10.10 -7.69
N GLN A 50 -6.61 11.23 -8.40
CA GLN A 50 -5.77 12.40 -8.09
C GLN A 50 -6.07 12.95 -6.69
N GLU A 51 -7.34 13.02 -6.31
CA GLU A 51 -7.75 13.39 -4.95
C GLU A 51 -7.16 12.43 -3.90
N GLY A 52 -7.24 11.11 -4.16
CA GLY A 52 -6.65 10.08 -3.29
C GLY A 52 -5.13 10.20 -3.17
N VAL A 53 -4.42 10.33 -4.29
CA VAL A 53 -2.95 10.47 -4.32
C VAL A 53 -2.52 11.75 -3.59
N ALA A 54 -3.21 12.87 -3.81
CA ALA A 54 -2.93 14.12 -3.11
C ALA A 54 -3.15 13.97 -1.58
N ALA A 55 -4.22 13.31 -1.16
CA ALA A 55 -4.48 13.05 0.25
C ALA A 55 -3.37 12.19 0.89
N VAL A 56 -2.92 11.13 0.23
CA VAL A 56 -1.81 10.27 0.70
C VAL A 56 -0.51 11.05 0.82
N ARG A 57 -0.17 11.86 -0.19
CA ARG A 57 1.04 12.70 -0.17
C ARG A 57 1.01 13.70 0.98
N ASN A 58 -0.13 14.34 1.23
CA ASN A 58 -0.27 15.29 2.33
C ASN A 58 -0.06 14.65 3.71
N VAL A 59 -0.49 13.39 3.88
CA VAL A 59 -0.24 12.64 5.13
C VAL A 59 1.25 12.38 5.31
N THR A 60 1.96 11.89 4.29
CA THR A 60 3.40 11.59 4.42
C THR A 60 4.22 12.83 4.81
N VAL A 61 3.92 13.98 4.21
CA VAL A 61 4.59 15.25 4.52
C VAL A 61 4.24 15.75 5.92
N ALA A 62 2.96 15.74 6.30
CA ALA A 62 2.53 16.20 7.63
C ALA A 62 3.06 15.32 8.77
N THR A 63 3.12 14.00 8.57
CA THR A 63 3.67 13.06 9.55
C THR A 63 5.18 13.27 9.71
N LEU A 64 5.95 13.40 8.62
CA LEU A 64 7.39 13.66 8.70
C LEU A 64 7.72 15.02 9.35
N ALA A 65 6.92 16.06 9.07
CA ALA A 65 7.09 17.38 9.67
C ALA A 65 6.80 17.40 11.19
N SER A 66 6.05 16.42 11.71
CA SER A 66 5.66 16.33 13.12
C SER A 66 6.50 15.33 13.93
N ILE A 67 7.40 14.57 13.29
CA ILE A 67 8.31 13.66 13.99
C ILE A 67 9.38 14.53 14.68
N GLN A 68 9.22 14.73 15.99
CA GLN A 68 10.32 15.18 16.83
C GLN A 68 11.27 14.00 17.02
N VAL A 69 12.44 14.06 16.37
CA VAL A 69 13.57 13.21 16.72
C VAL A 69 14.03 13.65 18.10
N VAL A 70 13.54 12.99 19.14
CA VAL A 70 14.12 13.12 20.48
C VAL A 70 15.37 12.27 20.47
N GLU A 71 16.53 12.91 20.59
CA GLU A 71 17.81 12.24 20.87
C GLU A 71 17.58 11.28 22.04
N ILE A 72 17.63 9.98 21.79
CA ILE A 72 17.85 8.98 22.84
C ILE A 72 19.26 9.21 23.35
N SER A 73 19.38 10.20 24.26
CA SER A 73 20.58 10.42 25.06
C SER A 73 21.06 9.06 25.53
N SER A 74 22.18 8.66 24.96
CA SER A 74 22.81 7.37 25.16
C SER A 74 22.79 7.02 26.64
N CYS A 75 21.89 6.11 27.03
CA CYS A 75 22.00 5.45 28.31
C CYS A 75 23.30 4.64 28.23
N SER A 76 24.37 5.22 28.78
CA SER A 76 25.64 4.56 28.98
C SER A 76 25.43 3.45 30.01
N ALA A 77 24.97 2.29 29.55
CA ALA A 77 25.00 1.05 30.29
C ALA A 77 26.20 0.24 29.77
N SER A 78 27.29 0.34 30.52
CA SER A 78 28.48 -0.48 30.42
C SER A 78 28.15 -1.97 30.57
N GLY A 79 28.24 -2.73 29.47
CA GLY A 79 28.29 -4.20 29.48
C GLY A 79 28.08 -4.82 28.10
N PRO A 80 28.86 -5.84 27.67
CA PRO A 80 28.62 -6.53 26.41
C PRO A 80 27.49 -7.56 26.60
N CYS A 81 26.29 -7.25 26.10
CA CYS A 81 25.25 -8.27 25.91
C CYS A 81 25.70 -9.16 24.75
N THR A 82 26.28 -10.32 25.07
CA THR A 82 26.56 -11.37 24.10
C THR A 82 25.26 -11.80 23.42
N ILE A 83 25.22 -11.64 22.10
CA ILE A 83 24.18 -12.17 21.22
C ILE A 83 24.13 -13.68 21.40
N MET A 84 23.06 -14.20 22.02
CA MET A 84 22.79 -15.63 22.02
C MET A 84 22.24 -16.02 20.64
N ASP A 85 23.18 -16.52 19.85
CA ASP A 85 23.01 -17.42 18.71
C ASP A 85 21.86 -18.42 18.95
N THR A 86 20.78 -18.34 18.17
CA THR A 86 19.93 -19.49 17.87
C THR A 86 19.32 -19.40 16.46
N ARG A 87 19.97 -20.14 15.56
CA ARG A 87 19.39 -20.99 14.49
C ARG A 87 18.51 -20.34 13.41
N ASP A 88 19.17 -20.11 12.28
CA ASP A 88 18.75 -20.30 10.87
C ASP A 88 17.28 -20.74 10.60
N PRO A 89 16.42 -19.88 10.02
CA PRO A 89 15.04 -20.20 9.66
C PRO A 89 14.88 -20.93 8.31
N ALA A 90 15.94 -21.49 7.71
CA ALA A 90 15.90 -22.05 6.35
C ALA A 90 15.12 -23.39 6.17
N VAL A 91 14.37 -23.89 7.15
CA VAL A 91 13.61 -25.16 6.99
C VAL A 91 12.15 -24.97 7.42
N ALA A 92 11.27 -24.73 6.45
CA ALA A 92 9.96 -25.39 6.32
C ALA A 92 9.00 -24.56 5.44
N ASN A 93 9.12 -24.65 4.12
CA ASN A 93 7.93 -24.56 3.28
C ASN A 93 8.14 -25.25 1.93
N ASP A 94 8.35 -26.56 1.97
CA ASP A 94 8.19 -27.41 0.80
C ASP A 94 7.28 -28.57 1.18
N GLN A 95 5.98 -28.41 0.88
CA GLN A 95 5.01 -29.49 0.62
C GLN A 95 3.57 -28.94 0.58
N ARG A 96 3.10 -28.53 -0.61
CA ARG A 96 1.76 -28.89 -1.11
C ARG A 96 1.61 -28.65 -2.61
N LYS A 97 2.41 -29.37 -3.40
CA LYS A 97 2.24 -29.48 -4.86
C LYS A 97 1.91 -30.93 -5.24
N ALA A 98 0.76 -31.42 -4.80
CA ALA A 98 0.17 -32.68 -5.28
C ALA A 98 -1.30 -32.71 -4.84
N LEU A 99 -2.22 -32.43 -5.76
CA LEU A 99 -3.63 -32.87 -5.78
C LEU A 99 -4.32 -32.24 -7.01
N VAL A 100 -3.82 -32.60 -8.20
CA VAL A 100 -4.62 -32.63 -9.42
C VAL A 100 -4.20 -33.90 -10.15
N ALA A 101 -4.91 -34.98 -9.84
CA ALA A 101 -5.02 -36.20 -10.62
C ALA A 101 -6.41 -36.78 -10.35
#